data_AF-A0A2N6SEW9-F1
#
_entry.id   AF-A0A2N6SEW9-F1
#
_cell.length_a   1.000
_cell.length_b   1.000
_cell.length_c   1.000
_cell.angle_alpha   90.00
_cell.angle_beta   90.00
_cell.angle_gamma   90.00
#
_symmetry.space_group_name_H-M   'P 1'
#
loop_
_entity.id
_entity.type
_entity.pdbx_description
1 polymer ?
#
loop_
_entity_poly.entity_id
_entity_poly.type
_entity_poly.pdbx_seq_one_letter_code
_entity_poly.pdbx_strand_id
1 'polypeptide(L)'
;MEKNIKYLLMCAAIPTSIALVGGDKANAVDVEAANTSENTTTVSKEVATNNKDKIITKCDVPKQNIINEGGHVNVEGQNATLSKDGKSVTYPYTVAFQRMHSSDHGQTVSDVLIRVPKIEGATVNFTLIGTRDSQGNPVSVNEPMKEVSYDDTLEGGENTFDTPTSEELAAGKKPYVVNRSKDDYASLENGKIAAYALYASFDKSQAVRVEITLPFEIAKNIKYLPIDARMVWKSSQEGGIQGYETGAQNLEEYPNHSLVAEEGSKGLVGLENPSSIDDSYVKDGHLIKSVTNPSTYITPNNGDWTNIPEDTNLDKKTFFHYAEIFNLRANPAVTYYISEKEDMADQDVSALYQGDVVVDYVIKGTNKQLKDTYTKVALTPIYNSKGELITYNLGEDSNERPQKITVDGKNYVLVGTSSASAAESGTLKEGSTHVVYEYVLENEVKPAPTPTPEVKPTSTSTNKEVTKVKKADKKKQLPKTGMTTSSSLLGLVGAFAIAGLLLRFRKEK
;
A
#
# COMPACT_ATOMS: atom_id res chain seq x y z
N MET A 1 49.15 24.90 -15.93
CA MET A 1 50.04 23.72 -15.87
C MET A 1 49.15 22.51 -15.73
N GLU A 2 48.89 21.88 -16.87
CA GLU A 2 48.11 20.65 -16.99
C GLU A 2 48.89 19.48 -16.36
N LYS A 3 48.18 18.54 -15.71
CA LYS A 3 48.59 17.14 -15.66
C LYS A 3 47.36 16.25 -15.59
N ASN A 4 47.00 15.75 -16.76
CA ASN A 4 46.12 14.62 -16.99
C ASN A 4 46.70 13.35 -16.37
N ILE A 5 45.90 12.59 -15.62
CA ILE A 5 46.14 11.16 -15.38
C ILE A 5 44.85 10.42 -15.73
N LYS A 6 44.91 9.71 -16.86
CA LYS A 6 43.92 8.72 -17.28
C LYS A 6 44.18 7.44 -16.48
N TYR A 7 43.20 6.96 -15.71
CA TYR A 7 43.19 5.58 -15.24
C TYR A 7 42.30 4.75 -16.16
N LEU A 8 42.96 3.86 -16.90
CA LEU A 8 42.38 2.81 -17.71
C LEU A 8 42.32 1.56 -16.80
N LEU A 9 41.14 1.20 -16.29
CA LEU A 9 40.95 -0.07 -15.60
C LEU A 9 40.52 -1.12 -16.64
N MET A 10 41.48 -1.91 -17.12
CA MET A 10 41.22 -3.24 -17.69
C MET A 10 41.27 -4.24 -16.54
N CYS A 11 40.14 -4.82 -16.16
CA CYS A 11 40.11 -6.03 -15.35
C CYS A 11 39.83 -7.22 -16.27
N ALA A 12 40.89 -7.93 -16.65
CA ALA A 12 40.80 -9.24 -17.25
C ALA A 12 40.35 -10.24 -16.17
N ALA A 13 39.20 -10.87 -16.38
CA ALA A 13 38.76 -11.99 -15.57
C ALA A 13 39.71 -13.18 -15.80
N ILE A 14 40.32 -13.68 -14.72
CA ILE A 14 41.05 -14.94 -14.70
C ILE A 14 40.07 -16.00 -14.16
N PRO A 15 39.56 -16.94 -14.98
CA PRO A 15 38.80 -18.07 -14.46
C PRO A 15 39.77 -19.14 -13.98
N THR A 16 39.75 -19.42 -12.67
CA THR A 16 40.47 -20.57 -12.11
C THR A 16 39.57 -21.80 -12.14
N SER A 17 39.95 -22.75 -13.00
CA SER A 17 39.79 -24.21 -12.88
C SER A 17 38.41 -24.82 -13.16
N ILE A 18 38.19 -25.07 -14.46
CA ILE A 18 37.37 -26.17 -15.01
C ILE A 18 38.01 -27.53 -14.65
N ALA A 19 37.20 -28.46 -14.13
CA ALA A 19 37.48 -29.89 -14.21
C ALA A 19 36.53 -30.51 -15.25
N LEU A 20 37.09 -30.86 -16.40
CA LEU A 20 36.48 -31.61 -17.50
C LEU A 20 36.56 -33.11 -17.20
N VAL A 21 35.43 -33.81 -17.33
CA VAL A 21 35.40 -35.22 -17.76
C VAL A 21 34.32 -35.33 -18.84
N GLY A 22 34.75 -35.65 -20.08
CA GLY A 22 33.90 -35.90 -21.26
C GLY A 22 33.03 -37.14 -21.06
N GLY A 23 31.91 -37.35 -21.75
CA GLY A 23 31.62 -37.39 -23.19
C GLY A 23 30.47 -38.42 -23.28
N ASP A 24 29.35 -38.20 -23.95
CA ASP A 24 29.19 -38.40 -25.38
C ASP A 24 27.87 -37.78 -25.87
N LYS A 25 27.87 -37.40 -27.14
CA LYS A 25 26.70 -36.90 -27.89
C LYS A 25 25.80 -38.06 -28.32
N ALA A 26 24.49 -37.91 -28.17
CA ALA A 26 23.52 -38.55 -29.07
C ALA A 26 22.20 -37.77 -29.12
N ASN A 27 21.56 -37.87 -30.29
CA ASN A 27 20.55 -36.99 -30.89
C ASN A 27 19.18 -36.87 -30.20
N ALA A 28 18.50 -35.80 -30.61
CA ALA A 28 17.09 -35.49 -30.41
C ALA A 28 16.13 -36.57 -30.90
N VAL A 29 15.04 -36.77 -30.15
CA VAL A 29 13.74 -37.25 -30.63
C VAL A 29 12.63 -36.58 -29.79
N ASP A 30 11.69 -35.95 -30.47
CA ASP A 30 10.40 -35.44 -29.95
C ASP A 30 9.57 -36.56 -29.30
N VAL A 31 8.96 -36.33 -28.12
CA VAL A 31 7.61 -36.85 -27.80
C VAL A 31 6.89 -35.89 -26.84
N GLU A 32 5.64 -35.65 -27.20
CA GLU A 32 4.61 -34.81 -26.61
C GLU A 32 4.03 -35.31 -25.27
N ALA A 33 3.34 -34.37 -24.60
CA ALA A 33 2.59 -34.36 -23.35
C ALA A 33 1.98 -35.66 -22.75
N ALA A 34 2.00 -35.72 -21.41
CA ALA A 34 0.84 -36.13 -20.60
C ALA A 34 0.91 -35.59 -19.16
N ASN A 35 -0.13 -34.84 -18.78
CA ASN A 35 -0.51 -34.55 -17.39
C ASN A 35 -0.85 -35.85 -16.64
N THR A 36 -0.69 -35.87 -15.31
CA THR A 36 -1.76 -36.08 -14.29
C THR A 36 -1.17 -36.58 -12.96
N SER A 37 -1.87 -36.20 -11.90
CA SER A 37 -1.58 -36.20 -10.47
C SER A 37 -1.42 -37.56 -9.77
N GLU A 38 -0.72 -37.47 -8.64
CA GLU A 38 -1.01 -38.03 -7.31
C GLU A 38 -1.15 -39.54 -7.05
N ASN A 39 -0.40 -39.93 -6.01
CA ASN A 39 -0.65 -40.94 -4.98
C ASN A 39 -0.80 -42.40 -5.41
N THR A 40 0.11 -43.27 -4.95
CA THR A 40 -0.11 -44.12 -3.76
C THR A 40 1.01 -45.14 -3.57
N THR A 41 1.38 -45.32 -2.30
CA THR A 41 2.09 -46.46 -1.72
C THR A 41 1.62 -47.81 -2.26
N THR A 42 2.56 -48.61 -2.78
CA THR A 42 2.41 -50.07 -2.87
C THR A 42 3.65 -50.77 -2.33
N VAL A 43 3.40 -51.66 -1.38
CA VAL A 43 4.32 -52.59 -0.74
C VAL A 43 4.66 -53.70 -1.73
N SER A 44 5.94 -54.05 -1.86
CA SER A 44 6.37 -55.30 -2.50
C SER A 44 7.18 -56.12 -1.50
N LYS A 45 6.65 -57.31 -1.15
CA LYS A 45 7.37 -58.38 -0.46
C LYS A 45 7.94 -59.32 -1.51
N GLU A 46 9.27 -59.46 -1.55
CA GLU A 46 9.94 -60.71 -1.91
C GLU A 46 11.07 -60.95 -0.92
N VAL A 47 11.24 -62.22 -0.52
CA VAL A 47 12.14 -62.70 0.54
C VAL A 47 13.32 -63.42 -0.09
N ALA A 48 14.56 -63.08 0.30
CA ALA A 48 15.69 -64.02 0.34
C ALA A 48 16.86 -63.53 1.24
N THR A 49 17.02 -64.22 2.38
CA THR A 49 18.26 -64.68 3.06
C THR A 49 19.43 -63.73 3.43
N ASN A 50 19.59 -63.59 4.76
CA ASN A 50 20.79 -63.73 5.61
C ASN A 50 22.02 -62.78 5.50
N ASN A 51 22.25 -62.12 6.66
CA ASN A 51 23.52 -61.69 7.27
C ASN A 51 24.31 -60.51 6.67
N LYS A 52 24.11 -59.32 7.25
CA LYS A 52 25.01 -58.71 8.26
C LYS A 52 24.50 -57.34 8.69
N ASP A 53 24.50 -57.11 9.99
CA ASP A 53 24.18 -55.84 10.63
C ASP A 53 24.97 -54.68 10.02
N LYS A 54 24.24 -53.79 9.35
CA LYS A 54 24.53 -52.35 9.34
C LYS A 54 23.22 -51.61 9.07
N ILE A 55 22.41 -51.44 10.12
CA ILE A 55 21.38 -50.40 10.13
C ILE A 55 22.12 -49.07 10.17
N ILE A 56 22.45 -48.52 9.00
CA ILE A 56 22.62 -47.09 8.82
C ILE A 56 21.55 -46.68 7.83
N THR A 57 20.44 -46.23 8.38
CA THR A 57 19.60 -45.22 7.74
C THR A 57 18.91 -44.47 8.87
N LYS A 58 19.70 -43.67 9.58
CA LYS A 58 19.19 -42.36 9.91
C LYS A 58 18.98 -41.73 8.54
N CYS A 59 17.73 -41.69 8.06
CA CYS A 59 17.35 -40.65 7.12
C CYS A 59 17.72 -39.36 7.85
N ASP A 60 18.89 -38.80 7.54
CA ASP A 60 19.20 -37.43 7.90
C ASP A 60 18.16 -36.62 7.13
N VAL A 61 17.01 -36.40 7.78
CA VAL A 61 16.16 -35.28 7.44
C VAL A 61 17.13 -34.11 7.41
N PRO A 62 17.31 -33.42 6.26
CA PRO A 62 18.20 -32.28 6.20
C PRO A 62 17.84 -31.39 7.37
N LYS A 63 18.82 -31.07 8.24
CA LYS A 63 18.60 -30.07 9.29
C LYS A 63 17.96 -28.87 8.60
N GLN A 64 16.76 -28.49 9.01
CA GLN A 64 16.20 -27.22 8.56
C GLN A 64 17.14 -26.13 9.06
N ASN A 65 17.95 -25.61 8.14
CA ASN A 65 18.90 -24.54 8.40
C ASN A 65 18.35 -23.17 7.92
N ILE A 66 17.04 -23.13 7.61
CA ILE A 66 16.29 -21.92 7.33
C ILE A 66 15.18 -21.83 8.37
N ILE A 67 15.15 -20.71 9.09
CA ILE A 67 14.10 -20.34 10.04
C ILE A 67 13.32 -19.17 9.43
N ASN A 68 12.02 -19.36 9.28
CA ASN A 68 11.13 -18.32 8.78
C ASN A 68 10.76 -17.35 9.91
N GLU A 69 11.10 -16.07 9.76
CA GLU A 69 10.76 -14.99 10.69
C GLU A 69 9.75 -13.98 10.09
N GLY A 70 9.08 -14.34 9.00
CA GLY A 70 8.20 -13.44 8.24
C GLY A 70 8.90 -12.78 7.07
N GLY A 71 8.23 -11.79 6.48
CA GLY A 71 8.77 -10.98 5.39
C GLY A 71 9.88 -10.03 5.82
N HIS A 72 10.46 -9.31 4.87
CA HIS A 72 11.62 -8.44 5.10
C HIS A 72 11.28 -6.97 4.89
N VAL A 73 10.38 -6.65 3.96
CA VAL A 73 9.88 -5.30 3.73
C VAL A 73 8.35 -5.34 3.59
N ASN A 74 7.66 -4.32 4.10
CA ASN A 74 6.24 -4.09 3.82
C ASN A 74 5.97 -2.59 3.79
N VAL A 75 5.16 -2.17 2.84
CA VAL A 75 4.76 -0.80 2.57
C VAL A 75 3.25 -0.73 2.66
N GLU A 76 2.75 0.13 3.53
CA GLU A 76 1.31 0.38 3.63
C GLU A 76 1.01 1.86 3.42
N GLY A 77 0.40 2.18 2.28
CA GLY A 77 -0.11 3.51 2.00
C GLY A 77 -1.42 3.78 2.76
N GLN A 78 -1.59 5.02 3.21
CA GLN A 78 -2.85 5.46 3.84
C GLN A 78 -3.47 6.59 3.01
N ASN A 79 -4.72 6.93 3.31
CA ASN A 79 -5.42 7.99 2.58
C ASN A 79 -4.70 9.33 2.70
N ALA A 80 -4.56 10.02 1.57
CA ALA A 80 -3.96 11.34 1.52
C ALA A 80 -4.83 12.37 2.24
N THR A 81 -4.19 13.36 2.87
CA THR A 81 -4.86 14.35 3.73
C THR A 81 -4.60 15.78 3.27
N LEU A 82 -5.62 16.64 3.35
CA LEU A 82 -5.50 18.07 3.06
C LEU A 82 -4.87 18.81 4.25
N SER A 83 -3.92 19.70 3.97
CA SER A 83 -3.33 20.59 4.97
C SER A 83 -4.37 21.51 5.62
N LYS A 84 -4.06 22.02 6.82
CA LYS A 84 -4.96 22.93 7.55
C LYS A 84 -5.26 24.23 6.80
N ASP A 85 -4.33 24.70 5.98
CA ASP A 85 -4.48 25.90 5.15
C ASP A 85 -5.10 25.61 3.77
N GLY A 86 -5.37 24.35 3.46
CA GLY A 86 -6.00 23.92 2.21
C GLY A 86 -5.08 23.99 0.98
N LYS A 87 -3.77 24.20 1.16
CA LYS A 87 -2.83 24.45 0.04
C LYS A 87 -2.02 23.23 -0.39
N SER A 88 -1.92 22.20 0.44
CA SER A 88 -1.10 21.03 0.16
C SER A 88 -1.80 19.74 0.57
N VAL A 89 -1.38 18.64 -0.06
CA VAL A 89 -1.85 17.29 0.22
C VAL A 89 -0.67 16.45 0.68
N THR A 90 -0.82 15.73 1.77
CA THR A 90 0.19 14.77 2.26
C THR A 90 -0.27 13.36 1.97
N TYR A 91 0.60 12.58 1.31
CA TYR A 91 0.48 11.15 1.03
C TYR A 91 1.35 10.38 2.04
N PRO A 92 0.73 9.73 3.05
CA PRO A 92 1.46 8.99 4.08
C PRO A 92 1.60 7.50 3.76
N TYR A 93 2.73 6.93 4.19
CA TYR A 93 3.06 5.50 4.11
C TYR A 93 3.69 5.04 5.42
N THR A 94 3.47 3.79 5.78
CA THR A 94 4.29 3.06 6.76
C THR A 94 5.21 2.13 5.98
N VAL A 95 6.52 2.19 6.22
CA VAL A 95 7.49 1.22 5.71
C VAL A 95 8.04 0.45 6.90
N ALA A 96 7.70 -0.83 6.98
CA ALA A 96 8.25 -1.77 7.94
C ALA A 96 9.37 -2.57 7.28
N PHE A 97 10.47 -2.79 7.99
CA PHE A 97 11.60 -3.55 7.47
C PHE A 97 12.29 -4.33 8.58
N GLN A 98 12.84 -5.51 8.25
CA GLN A 98 13.68 -6.31 9.13
C GLN A 98 14.78 -7.01 8.34
N ARG A 99 16.00 -7.02 8.87
CA ARG A 99 17.16 -7.56 8.15
C ARG A 99 17.08 -9.08 7.99
N MET A 100 17.56 -9.58 6.85
CA MET A 100 17.96 -10.98 6.76
C MET A 100 19.28 -11.16 7.50
N HIS A 101 19.43 -12.24 8.26
CA HIS A 101 20.65 -12.53 9.02
C HIS A 101 20.93 -14.03 9.13
N SER A 102 22.19 -14.38 9.43
CA SER A 102 22.66 -15.74 9.63
C SER A 102 23.24 -15.94 11.04
N SER A 103 23.16 -17.16 11.58
CA SER A 103 23.61 -17.48 12.93
C SER A 103 25.12 -17.36 13.14
N ASP A 104 25.89 -17.33 12.06
CA ASP A 104 27.34 -17.11 12.08
C ASP A 104 27.72 -15.65 11.83
N HIS A 105 26.73 -14.75 11.68
CA HIS A 105 26.89 -13.32 11.37
C HIS A 105 27.66 -13.06 10.05
N GLY A 106 27.83 -14.09 9.21
CA GLY A 106 28.61 -14.02 7.96
C GLY A 106 27.79 -13.55 6.75
N GLN A 107 26.47 -13.47 6.88
CA GLN A 107 25.58 -13.04 5.82
C GLN A 107 24.40 -12.23 6.36
N THR A 108 24.17 -11.05 5.77
CA THR A 108 23.02 -10.20 6.09
C THR A 108 22.52 -9.45 4.86
N VAL A 109 21.27 -9.02 4.91
CA VAL A 109 20.70 -7.97 4.05
C VAL A 109 20.02 -6.99 4.99
N SER A 110 20.58 -5.79 5.13
CA SER A 110 20.30 -4.92 6.29
C SER A 110 19.92 -3.49 5.94
N ASP A 111 19.99 -3.14 4.66
CA ASP A 111 19.54 -1.87 4.12
C ASP A 111 18.11 -1.99 3.59
N VAL A 112 17.40 -0.87 3.56
CA VAL A 112 16.20 -0.71 2.75
C VAL A 112 16.31 0.60 1.98
N LEU A 113 16.19 0.51 0.66
CA LEU A 113 16.19 1.64 -0.26
C LEU A 113 14.74 1.96 -0.62
N ILE A 114 14.32 3.16 -0.24
CA ILE A 114 12.99 3.71 -0.45
C ILE A 114 13.06 4.69 -1.62
N ARG A 115 12.22 4.47 -2.63
CA ARG A 115 12.18 5.27 -3.85
C ARG A 115 10.79 5.86 -4.04
N VAL A 116 10.77 7.16 -4.30
CA VAL A 116 9.54 7.94 -4.49
C VAL A 116 9.61 8.76 -5.77
N PRO A 117 8.47 9.10 -6.39
CA PRO A 117 8.44 10.00 -7.53
C PRO A 117 9.04 11.36 -7.17
N LYS A 118 9.94 11.87 -8.03
CA LYS A 118 10.54 13.20 -7.90
C LYS A 118 9.63 14.23 -8.56
N ILE A 119 8.77 14.84 -7.74
CA ILE A 119 7.78 15.83 -8.18
C ILE A 119 8.21 17.23 -7.75
N GLU A 120 8.03 18.22 -8.62
CA GLU A 120 8.37 19.61 -8.33
C GLU A 120 7.54 20.13 -7.14
N GLY A 121 8.21 20.82 -6.20
CA GLY A 121 7.58 21.34 -4.99
C GLY A 121 7.22 20.28 -3.94
N ALA A 122 7.58 19.02 -4.18
CA ALA A 122 7.39 17.95 -3.20
C ALA A 122 8.37 18.08 -2.03
N THR A 123 7.90 17.76 -0.83
CA THR A 123 8.77 17.51 0.33
C THR A 123 8.55 16.10 0.82
N VAL A 124 9.63 15.41 1.20
CA VAL A 124 9.59 14.05 1.75
C VAL A 124 10.10 14.12 3.19
N ASN A 125 9.29 13.65 4.13
CA ASN A 125 9.66 13.59 5.55
C ASN A 125 9.64 12.16 6.04
N PHE A 126 10.62 11.80 6.86
CA PHE A 126 10.74 10.49 7.49
C PHE A 126 10.62 10.64 9.00
N THR A 127 9.83 9.76 9.62
CA THR A 127 9.68 9.68 11.08
C THR A 127 9.86 8.23 11.50
N LEU A 128 10.76 7.93 12.42
CA LEU A 128 10.83 6.61 13.05
C LEU A 128 9.60 6.46 13.96
N ILE A 129 8.78 5.45 13.69
CA ILE A 129 7.51 5.21 14.41
C ILE A 129 7.50 3.91 15.20
N GLY A 130 8.40 2.98 14.89
CA GLY A 130 8.53 1.69 15.56
C GLY A 130 9.99 1.25 15.61
N THR A 131 10.42 0.81 16.79
CA THR A 131 11.73 0.20 16.99
C THR A 131 11.63 -0.89 18.06
N ARG A 132 12.76 -1.45 18.47
CA ARG A 132 12.83 -2.58 19.39
C ARG A 132 13.61 -2.20 20.65
N ASP A 133 13.22 -2.81 21.76
CA ASP A 133 14.08 -2.82 22.95
C ASP A 133 15.19 -3.87 22.82
N SER A 134 16.13 -3.85 23.75
CA SER A 134 17.25 -4.81 23.84
C SER A 134 16.84 -6.28 23.98
N GLN A 135 15.57 -6.56 24.30
CA GLN A 135 14.99 -7.90 24.37
C GLN A 135 14.21 -8.27 23.10
N GLY A 136 14.13 -7.36 22.11
CA GLY A 136 13.37 -7.55 20.87
C GLY A 136 11.87 -7.24 21.00
N ASN A 137 11.41 -6.68 22.11
CA ASN A 137 10.02 -6.26 22.25
C ASN A 137 9.77 -5.01 21.40
N PRO A 138 8.60 -4.89 20.76
CA PRO A 138 8.26 -3.71 19.98
C PRO A 138 8.00 -2.49 20.88
N VAL A 139 8.59 -1.36 20.49
CA VAL A 139 8.44 -0.05 21.13
C VAL A 139 7.99 0.96 20.09
N SER A 140 6.80 1.53 20.29
CA SER A 140 6.33 2.66 19.49
C SER A 140 7.07 3.94 19.87
N VAL A 141 7.53 4.66 18.86
CA VAL A 141 8.23 5.94 18.98
C VAL A 141 7.62 6.95 18.00
N ASN A 142 8.07 8.20 18.04
CA ASN A 142 7.67 9.22 17.06
C ASN A 142 8.79 10.24 16.93
N GLU A 143 9.91 9.79 16.35
CA GLU A 143 11.15 10.54 16.27
C GLU A 143 11.42 10.98 14.82
N PRO A 144 11.35 12.28 14.50
CA PRO A 144 11.69 12.78 13.18
C PRO A 144 13.12 12.40 12.78
N MET A 145 13.28 11.87 11.58
CA MET A 145 14.58 11.43 11.08
C MET A 145 15.31 12.60 10.41
N LYS A 146 16.62 12.66 10.60
CA LYS A 146 17.46 13.65 9.95
C LYS A 146 17.97 13.12 8.61
N GLU A 147 17.66 13.81 7.53
CA GLU A 147 18.27 13.55 6.23
C GLU A 147 19.76 13.93 6.22
N VAL A 148 20.59 13.06 5.66
CA VAL A 148 22.03 13.29 5.41
C VAL A 148 22.38 12.84 3.99
N SER A 149 23.35 13.47 3.35
CA SER A 149 23.83 12.98 2.05
C SER A 149 24.70 11.74 2.21
N TYR A 150 24.79 10.89 1.20
CA TYR A 150 25.71 9.75 1.23
C TYR A 150 27.18 10.18 1.47
N ASP A 151 27.63 11.29 0.87
CA ASP A 151 28.99 11.80 1.07
C ASP A 151 29.28 12.14 2.55
N ASP A 152 28.31 12.74 3.24
CA ASP A 152 28.45 13.08 4.68
C ASP A 152 28.58 11.83 5.56
N THR A 153 28.17 10.66 5.04
CA THR A 153 28.27 9.41 5.79
C THR A 153 29.66 8.82 5.80
N LEU A 154 30.52 9.19 4.85
CA LEU A 154 31.90 8.70 4.74
C LEU A 154 32.79 9.19 5.90
N GLU A 155 32.39 10.29 6.55
CA GLU A 155 33.08 10.85 7.72
C GLU A 155 32.52 10.34 9.06
N GLY A 156 31.44 9.53 9.02
CA GLY A 156 30.80 8.96 10.20
C GLY A 156 31.52 7.73 10.74
N GLY A 157 31.31 7.43 12.03
CA GLY A 157 31.74 6.16 12.60
C GLY A 157 30.89 4.98 12.11
N GLU A 158 31.39 3.76 12.29
CA GLU A 158 30.63 2.53 12.04
C GLU A 158 29.26 2.60 12.74
N ASN A 159 28.21 2.18 12.04
CA ASN A 159 26.83 2.10 12.54
C ASN A 159 26.20 3.43 13.02
N THR A 160 26.84 4.58 12.72
CA THR A 160 26.33 5.92 13.10
C THR A 160 24.95 6.19 12.53
N PHE A 161 24.71 5.70 11.30
CA PHE A 161 23.48 5.95 10.53
C PHE A 161 22.47 4.80 10.63
N ASP A 162 22.75 3.79 11.45
CA ASP A 162 21.83 2.68 11.66
C ASP A 162 20.62 3.15 12.45
N THR A 163 19.46 2.60 12.09
CA THR A 163 18.17 2.90 12.70
C THR A 163 18.22 2.52 14.18
N PRO A 164 18.04 3.49 15.10
CA PRO A 164 18.33 3.27 16.51
C PRO A 164 17.31 2.35 17.19
N THR A 165 17.79 1.55 18.15
CA THR A 165 16.93 0.86 19.13
C THR A 165 16.30 1.85 20.11
N SER A 166 15.35 1.39 20.93
CA SER A 166 14.69 2.24 21.93
C SER A 166 15.67 2.79 22.97
N GLU A 167 16.66 1.99 23.37
CA GLU A 167 17.69 2.37 24.32
C GLU A 167 18.71 3.33 23.70
N GLU A 168 19.08 3.13 22.45
CA GLU A 168 19.96 4.07 21.74
C GLU A 168 19.29 5.43 21.56
N LEU A 169 17.99 5.47 21.24
CA LEU A 169 17.20 6.70 21.21
C LEU A 169 17.21 7.39 22.59
N ALA A 170 16.97 6.64 23.66
CA ALA A 170 17.01 7.16 25.02
C ALA A 170 18.41 7.69 25.42
N ALA A 171 19.47 7.09 24.86
CA ALA A 171 20.85 7.54 24.99
C ALA A 171 21.22 8.73 24.08
N GLY A 172 20.30 9.19 23.24
CA GLY A 172 20.47 10.37 22.38
C GLY A 172 20.99 10.08 20.97
N LYS A 173 21.04 8.82 20.54
CA LYS A 173 21.30 8.48 19.12
C LYS A 173 20.15 9.02 18.27
N LYS A 174 20.49 9.73 17.20
CA LYS A 174 19.51 10.31 16.29
C LYS A 174 19.17 9.31 15.19
N PRO A 175 17.90 9.19 14.79
CA PRO A 175 17.55 8.43 13.61
C PRO A 175 17.87 9.23 12.33
N TYR A 176 18.45 8.57 11.34
CA TYR A 176 18.87 9.18 10.08
C TYR A 176 18.24 8.50 8.88
N VAL A 177 18.05 9.27 7.82
CA VAL A 177 17.75 8.76 6.48
C VAL A 177 18.85 9.25 5.54
N VAL A 178 19.45 8.35 4.76
CA VAL A 178 20.55 8.69 3.87
C VAL A 178 19.98 8.97 2.47
N ASN A 179 20.15 10.18 1.97
CA ASN A 179 19.75 10.52 0.62
C ASN A 179 20.72 9.89 -0.40
N ARG A 180 20.18 8.97 -1.19
CA ARG A 180 20.88 8.17 -2.21
C ARG A 180 20.52 8.61 -3.64
N SER A 181 19.88 9.76 -3.80
CA SER A 181 19.39 10.21 -5.12
C SER A 181 20.51 10.57 -6.10
N LYS A 182 21.76 10.73 -5.63
CA LYS A 182 22.93 11.08 -6.45
C LYS A 182 23.70 9.87 -6.98
N ASP A 183 23.40 8.69 -6.48
CA ASP A 183 24.23 7.50 -6.57
C ASP A 183 23.40 6.21 -6.74
N ASP A 184 22.09 6.26 -6.50
CA ASP A 184 21.16 5.25 -7.01
C ASP A 184 21.14 5.26 -8.54
N TYR A 185 21.48 4.10 -9.12
CA TYR A 185 21.60 3.94 -10.57
C TYR A 185 20.29 4.30 -11.29
N ALA A 186 19.16 3.84 -10.77
CA ALA A 186 17.86 4.15 -11.35
C ALA A 186 17.54 5.65 -11.27
N SER A 187 17.73 6.29 -10.11
CA SER A 187 17.58 7.75 -9.95
C SER A 187 18.46 8.54 -10.91
N LEU A 188 19.70 8.11 -11.14
CA LEU A 188 20.65 8.78 -12.02
C LEU A 188 20.25 8.68 -13.49
N GLU A 189 19.84 7.49 -13.93
CA GLU A 189 19.50 7.26 -15.34
C GLU A 189 18.21 7.98 -15.76
N ASN A 190 17.18 7.98 -14.90
CA ASN A 190 15.90 8.60 -15.25
C ASN A 190 15.77 10.05 -14.77
N GLY A 191 16.36 10.43 -13.63
CA GLY A 191 16.19 11.74 -13.00
C GLY A 191 14.77 12.02 -12.49
N LYS A 192 13.93 10.99 -12.40
CA LYS A 192 12.48 11.04 -12.12
C LYS A 192 12.07 10.52 -10.76
N ILE A 193 12.99 9.88 -10.04
CA ILE A 193 12.77 9.41 -8.67
C ILE A 193 13.81 9.99 -7.72
N ALA A 194 13.43 10.07 -6.45
CA ALA A 194 14.34 10.33 -5.33
C ALA A 194 14.49 9.03 -4.53
N ALA A 195 15.70 8.76 -4.05
CA ALA A 195 16.06 7.54 -3.35
C ALA A 195 16.62 7.85 -1.96
N TYR A 196 16.20 7.05 -0.97
CA TYR A 196 16.51 7.24 0.44
C TYR A 196 16.80 5.87 1.09
N ALA A 197 17.96 5.70 1.70
CA ALA A 197 18.32 4.46 2.38
C ALA A 197 18.15 4.56 3.90
N LEU A 198 17.72 3.47 4.49
CA LEU A 198 17.77 3.19 5.93
C LEU A 198 18.65 1.95 6.13
N TYR A 199 19.36 1.91 7.25
CA TYR A 199 20.25 0.81 7.61
C TYR A 199 19.82 0.24 8.96
N ALA A 200 19.89 -1.08 9.13
CA ALA A 200 19.44 -1.78 10.32
C ALA A 200 20.53 -2.74 10.84
N SER A 201 20.88 -2.62 12.11
CA SER A 201 21.77 -3.57 12.80
C SER A 201 21.02 -4.53 13.73
N PHE A 202 19.68 -4.49 13.73
CA PHE A 202 18.83 -5.25 14.64
C PHE A 202 18.00 -6.30 13.89
N ASP A 203 17.79 -7.47 14.51
CA ASP A 203 17.22 -8.67 13.87
C ASP A 203 15.70 -8.63 13.70
N LYS A 204 15.02 -7.71 14.39
CA LYS A 204 13.55 -7.62 14.37
C LYS A 204 13.11 -6.34 13.69
N SER A 205 11.87 -6.36 13.22
CA SER A 205 11.33 -5.27 12.44
C SER A 205 11.37 -3.92 13.17
N GLN A 206 11.66 -2.89 12.37
CA GLN A 206 11.54 -1.49 12.69
C GLN A 206 10.61 -0.84 11.65
N ALA A 207 10.14 0.38 11.91
CA ALA A 207 9.18 1.03 11.05
C ALA A 207 9.35 2.53 10.97
N VAL A 208 9.27 3.05 9.75
CA VAL A 208 9.25 4.49 9.48
C VAL A 208 7.92 4.91 8.86
N ARG A 209 7.46 6.11 9.21
CA ARG A 209 6.44 6.82 8.46
C ARG A 209 7.12 7.69 7.42
N VAL A 210 6.71 7.54 6.16
CA VAL A 210 7.13 8.39 5.04
C VAL A 210 5.96 9.29 4.68
N GLU A 211 6.17 10.60 4.65
CA GLU A 211 5.15 11.59 4.32
C GLU A 211 5.61 12.42 3.12
N ILE A 212 4.94 12.26 1.98
CA ILE A 212 5.20 13.03 0.77
C ILE A 212 4.14 14.12 0.67
N THR A 213 4.55 15.39 0.77
CA THR A 213 3.63 16.53 0.68
C THR A 213 3.80 17.24 -0.65
N LEU A 214 2.69 17.45 -1.36
CA LEU A 214 2.61 18.13 -2.65
C LEU A 214 1.72 19.37 -2.57
N PRO A 215 1.99 20.43 -3.35
CA PRO A 215 1.02 21.49 -3.60
C PRO A 215 -0.29 20.90 -4.15
N PHE A 216 -1.45 21.36 -3.65
CA PHE A 216 -2.74 20.78 -4.03
C PHE A 216 -3.02 20.86 -5.54
N GLU A 217 -2.56 21.93 -6.20
CA GLU A 217 -2.67 22.10 -7.66
C GLU A 217 -1.99 20.99 -8.47
N ILE A 218 -0.94 20.37 -7.91
CA ILE A 218 -0.26 19.23 -8.51
C ILE A 218 -0.96 17.94 -8.06
N ALA A 219 -1.20 17.79 -6.75
CA ALA A 219 -1.76 16.59 -6.14
C ALA A 219 -3.12 16.19 -6.73
N LYS A 220 -3.97 17.14 -7.10
CA LYS A 220 -5.30 16.87 -7.69
C LYS A 220 -5.28 16.05 -9.00
N ASN A 221 -4.12 15.90 -9.62
CA ASN A 221 -3.93 15.08 -10.83
C ASN A 221 -3.25 13.72 -10.53
N ILE A 222 -3.03 13.40 -9.25
CA ILE A 222 -2.37 12.19 -8.78
C ILE A 222 -3.29 11.51 -7.76
N LYS A 223 -4.19 10.67 -8.26
CA LYS A 223 -5.10 9.89 -7.40
C LYS A 223 -4.30 8.89 -6.55
N TYR A 224 -3.32 8.22 -7.15
CA TYR A 224 -2.50 7.22 -6.47
C TYR A 224 -1.03 7.63 -6.57
N LEU A 225 -0.42 7.96 -5.43
CA LEU A 225 1.02 8.22 -5.38
C LEU A 225 1.70 6.92 -4.92
N PRO A 226 2.59 6.33 -5.74
CA PRO A 226 3.28 5.09 -5.38
C PRO A 226 4.54 5.35 -4.56
N ILE A 227 4.99 4.31 -3.86
CA ILE A 227 6.32 4.19 -3.26
C ILE A 227 6.84 2.77 -3.50
N ASP A 228 8.15 2.64 -3.59
CA ASP A 228 8.86 1.36 -3.69
C ASP A 228 9.88 1.29 -2.55
N ALA A 229 9.92 0.17 -1.83
CA ALA A 229 10.90 -0.07 -0.77
C ALA A 229 11.51 -1.46 -0.94
N ARG A 230 12.84 -1.53 -0.99
CA ARG A 230 13.54 -2.77 -1.36
C ARG A 230 14.84 -2.90 -0.59
N MET A 231 15.17 -4.11 -0.16
CA MET A 231 16.51 -4.37 0.36
C MET A 231 17.47 -4.62 -0.79
N VAL A 232 18.60 -3.91 -0.88
CA VAL A 232 19.42 -3.95 -2.09
C VAL A 232 20.85 -4.42 -1.87
N TRP A 233 21.34 -4.56 -0.64
CA TRP A 233 22.72 -5.01 -0.39
C TRP A 233 22.81 -6.27 0.48
N LYS A 234 23.28 -7.35 -0.13
CA LYS A 234 23.75 -8.53 0.59
C LYS A 234 25.20 -8.32 1.03
N SER A 235 25.45 -8.42 2.33
CA SER A 235 26.76 -8.16 2.95
C SER A 235 27.22 -9.31 3.83
N SER A 236 28.53 -9.31 4.13
CA SER A 236 29.16 -10.16 5.16
C SER A 236 29.50 -9.39 6.44
N GLN A 237 29.06 -8.14 6.53
CA GLN A 237 29.14 -7.29 7.71
C GLN A 237 27.74 -6.87 8.15
N GLU A 238 27.51 -6.86 9.45
CA GLU A 238 26.26 -6.39 10.06
C GLU A 238 26.33 -4.91 10.41
N GLY A 239 25.24 -4.19 10.12
CA GLY A 239 25.16 -2.76 10.37
C GLY A 239 26.06 -1.93 9.47
N GLY A 240 25.90 -0.62 9.57
CA GLY A 240 26.64 0.33 8.77
C GLY A 240 26.17 0.38 7.32
N ILE A 241 26.79 1.29 6.59
CA ILE A 241 26.36 1.61 5.23
C ILE A 241 26.91 0.57 4.27
N GLN A 242 25.99 -0.09 3.57
CA GLN A 242 26.30 -1.13 2.61
C GLN A 242 26.48 -0.56 1.19
N GLY A 243 27.44 -1.11 0.45
CA GLY A 243 27.74 -0.75 -0.94
C GLY A 243 28.85 -1.62 -1.53
N TYR A 244 29.19 -1.38 -2.79
CA TYR A 244 30.33 -2.07 -3.43
C TYR A 244 31.65 -1.80 -2.69
N GLU A 245 31.79 -0.61 -2.11
CA GLU A 245 32.95 -0.15 -1.34
C GLU A 245 33.16 -0.99 -0.07
N THR A 246 32.10 -1.58 0.48
CA THR A 246 32.17 -2.50 1.64
C THR A 246 32.26 -3.97 1.21
N GLY A 247 32.35 -4.24 -0.09
CA GLY A 247 32.34 -5.59 -0.64
C GLY A 247 30.97 -6.26 -0.63
N ALA A 248 29.89 -5.48 -0.42
CA ALA A 248 28.54 -5.99 -0.52
C ALA A 248 28.16 -6.26 -1.99
N GLN A 249 27.24 -7.21 -2.17
CA GLN A 249 26.67 -7.57 -3.47
C GLN A 249 25.31 -6.90 -3.63
N ASN A 250 25.12 -6.21 -4.75
CA ASN A 250 23.84 -5.56 -5.04
C ASN A 250 22.82 -6.60 -5.53
N LEU A 251 21.65 -6.65 -4.89
CA LEU A 251 20.59 -7.59 -5.23
C LEU A 251 19.83 -7.19 -6.50
N GLU A 252 19.85 -5.92 -6.91
CA GLU A 252 19.22 -5.46 -8.15
C GLU A 252 19.98 -5.87 -9.41
N GLU A 253 21.17 -6.49 -9.28
CA GLU A 253 21.85 -7.20 -10.38
C GLU A 253 21.08 -8.46 -10.82
N TYR A 254 20.13 -8.94 -10.01
CA TYR A 254 19.25 -10.04 -10.35
C TYR A 254 17.97 -9.50 -11.01
N PRO A 255 17.62 -9.91 -12.24
CA PRO A 255 16.47 -9.35 -12.96
C PRO A 255 15.13 -9.44 -12.22
N ASN A 256 14.94 -10.49 -11.41
CA ASN A 256 13.74 -10.69 -10.61
C ASN A 256 13.65 -9.74 -9.40
N HIS A 257 14.79 -9.18 -8.97
CA HIS A 257 14.87 -8.19 -7.89
C HIS A 257 15.24 -6.80 -8.38
N SER A 258 15.53 -6.61 -9.66
CA SER A 258 15.83 -5.29 -10.23
C SER A 258 14.60 -4.38 -10.15
N LEU A 259 14.83 -3.08 -9.93
CA LEU A 259 13.76 -2.07 -9.95
C LEU A 259 13.13 -1.97 -11.35
N VAL A 260 13.94 -2.21 -12.39
CA VAL A 260 13.54 -2.12 -13.80
C VAL A 260 13.51 -3.52 -14.41
N ALA A 261 12.44 -3.84 -15.14
CA ALA A 261 12.23 -5.18 -15.70
C ALA A 261 13.20 -5.57 -16.83
N GLU A 262 13.64 -4.62 -17.67
CA GLU A 262 14.59 -4.88 -18.76
C GLU A 262 15.67 -3.79 -18.82
N GLU A 263 16.93 -4.19 -19.02
CA GLU A 263 18.06 -3.29 -19.23
C GLU A 263 17.83 -2.43 -20.48
N GLY A 264 17.73 -1.10 -20.32
CA GLY A 264 17.40 -0.17 -21.39
C GLY A 264 15.91 0.01 -21.68
N SER A 265 15.00 -0.64 -20.94
CA SER A 265 13.57 -0.31 -21.00
C SER A 265 13.29 1.06 -20.41
N LYS A 266 12.57 1.88 -21.17
CA LYS A 266 11.99 3.12 -20.66
C LYS A 266 10.77 2.77 -19.82
N GLY A 267 10.95 2.72 -18.51
CA GLY A 267 9.90 3.17 -17.59
C GLY A 267 9.89 2.43 -16.27
N LEU A 268 10.07 3.19 -15.19
CA LEU A 268 9.57 2.84 -13.86
C LEU A 268 8.03 2.94 -13.81
N VAL A 269 7.34 2.61 -14.91
CA VAL A 269 5.92 2.76 -15.23
C VAL A 269 5.20 3.80 -14.35
N GLY A 270 4.56 3.36 -13.27
CA GLY A 270 3.77 4.20 -12.38
C GLY A 270 4.60 5.01 -11.39
N LEU A 271 5.78 4.53 -11.00
CA LEU A 271 6.69 5.26 -10.11
C LEU A 271 7.32 6.48 -10.79
N GLU A 272 7.61 6.43 -12.09
CA GLU A 272 8.04 7.62 -12.86
C GLU A 272 6.88 8.58 -13.17
N ASN A 273 5.69 8.03 -13.43
CA ASN A 273 4.50 8.81 -13.78
C ASN A 273 3.29 8.40 -12.94
N PRO A 274 3.14 8.91 -11.70
CA PRO A 274 2.05 8.53 -10.81
C PRO A 274 0.65 8.74 -11.40
N SER A 275 0.48 9.72 -12.29
CA SER A 275 -0.78 9.98 -12.98
C SER A 275 -1.20 8.87 -13.96
N SER A 276 -0.34 7.90 -14.30
CA SER A 276 -0.73 6.74 -15.10
C SER A 276 -1.32 5.59 -14.28
N ILE A 277 -1.29 5.67 -12.95
CA ILE A 277 -1.87 4.65 -12.08
C ILE A 277 -3.37 4.90 -11.97
N ASP A 278 -4.16 3.90 -12.35
CA ASP A 278 -5.62 3.92 -12.30
C ASP A 278 -6.18 2.80 -11.41
N ASP A 279 -7.51 2.70 -11.33
CA ASP A 279 -8.21 1.70 -10.50
C ASP A 279 -7.93 0.25 -10.95
N SER A 280 -7.25 0.01 -12.08
CA SER A 280 -6.78 -1.34 -12.44
C SER A 280 -5.52 -1.78 -11.67
N TYR A 281 -4.79 -0.83 -11.09
CA TYR A 281 -3.62 -1.07 -10.22
C TYR A 281 -3.99 -1.22 -8.76
N VAL A 282 -5.16 -0.74 -8.36
CA VAL A 282 -5.50 -0.50 -6.96
C VAL A 282 -6.81 -1.18 -6.62
N LYS A 283 -6.83 -1.88 -5.50
CA LYS A 283 -8.05 -2.42 -4.90
C LYS A 283 -8.07 -2.09 -3.42
N ASP A 284 -9.21 -1.59 -2.95
CA ASP A 284 -9.42 -1.21 -1.54
C ASP A 284 -8.36 -0.22 -1.01
N GLY A 285 -7.83 0.63 -1.90
CA GLY A 285 -6.82 1.64 -1.58
C GLY A 285 -5.36 1.16 -1.67
N HIS A 286 -5.11 -0.10 -2.02
CA HIS A 286 -3.77 -0.71 -2.05
C HIS A 286 -3.43 -1.29 -3.42
N LEU A 287 -2.14 -1.37 -3.75
CA LEU A 287 -1.68 -1.97 -5.00
C LEU A 287 -2.06 -3.46 -5.08
N ILE A 288 -2.40 -3.91 -6.29
CA ILE A 288 -2.61 -5.34 -6.62
C ILE A 288 -1.70 -5.82 -7.76
N LYS A 289 -0.89 -4.92 -8.32
CA LYS A 289 0.16 -5.21 -9.30
C LYS A 289 1.25 -4.16 -9.17
N SER A 290 2.49 -4.57 -9.43
CA SER A 290 3.66 -3.70 -9.39
C SER A 290 3.54 -2.48 -10.30
N VAL A 291 4.11 -1.37 -9.85
CA VAL A 291 4.24 -0.11 -10.59
C VAL A 291 5.64 0.10 -11.17
N THR A 292 6.55 -0.87 -10.98
CA THR A 292 7.89 -0.90 -11.58
C THR A 292 8.11 -2.24 -12.30
N ASN A 293 9.01 -3.10 -11.82
CA ASN A 293 9.25 -4.44 -12.32
C ASN A 293 8.07 -5.36 -11.97
N PRO A 294 7.39 -6.01 -12.95
CA PRO A 294 6.31 -6.96 -12.68
C PRO A 294 6.68 -8.15 -11.79
N SER A 295 7.98 -8.42 -11.62
CA SER A 295 8.51 -9.40 -10.67
C SER A 295 8.51 -8.96 -9.21
N THR A 296 8.13 -7.71 -8.92
CA THR A 296 7.94 -7.23 -7.53
C THR A 296 6.59 -7.71 -7.04
N TYR A 297 6.59 -8.48 -5.96
CA TYR A 297 5.37 -8.92 -5.32
C TYR A 297 4.87 -7.87 -4.33
N ILE A 298 3.55 -7.88 -4.11
CA ILE A 298 2.92 -6.95 -3.16
C ILE A 298 2.63 -7.74 -1.89
N THR A 299 3.23 -7.27 -0.80
CA THR A 299 3.05 -7.86 0.52
C THR A 299 1.62 -7.57 1.02
N PRO A 300 0.89 -8.55 1.58
CA PRO A 300 -0.45 -8.29 2.09
C PRO A 300 -0.44 -7.40 3.33
N ASN A 301 -1.11 -6.25 3.26
CA ASN A 301 -1.23 -5.35 4.40
C ASN A 301 -1.88 -5.99 5.62
N ASN A 302 -1.30 -5.76 6.79
CA ASN A 302 -1.81 -6.26 8.07
C ASN A 302 -2.02 -5.14 9.10
N GLY A 303 -1.59 -3.90 8.82
CA GLY A 303 -1.71 -2.77 9.74
C GLY A 303 -0.85 -2.91 11.00
N ASP A 304 0.17 -3.77 10.96
CA ASP A 304 1.04 -4.09 12.09
C ASP A 304 2.50 -4.23 11.65
N TRP A 305 3.29 -3.21 11.95
CA TRP A 305 4.72 -3.21 11.64
C TRP A 305 5.54 -4.20 12.46
N THR A 306 4.99 -4.74 13.55
CA THR A 306 5.74 -5.61 14.47
C THR A 306 5.94 -7.02 13.94
N ASN A 307 5.20 -7.40 12.89
CA ASN A 307 5.34 -8.65 12.18
C ASN A 307 5.07 -8.43 10.69
N ILE A 308 6.10 -8.57 9.87
CA ILE A 308 5.99 -8.39 8.42
C ILE A 308 5.43 -9.69 7.81
N PRO A 309 4.29 -9.66 7.09
CA PRO A 309 3.75 -10.85 6.46
C PRO A 309 4.61 -11.29 5.27
N GLU A 310 4.46 -12.54 4.84
CA GLU A 310 5.11 -13.04 3.62
C GLU A 310 4.31 -12.62 2.38
N ASP A 311 4.99 -12.54 1.24
CA ASP A 311 4.35 -12.33 -0.05
C ASP A 311 3.38 -13.46 -0.41
N THR A 312 2.42 -13.12 -1.27
CA THR A 312 1.40 -14.05 -1.75
C THR A 312 1.29 -14.02 -3.27
N ASN A 313 0.60 -15.01 -3.84
CA ASN A 313 0.38 -15.13 -5.29
C ASN A 313 1.68 -15.26 -6.12
N LEU A 314 2.68 -15.95 -5.56
CA LEU A 314 4.01 -16.11 -6.14
C LEU A 314 4.01 -16.91 -7.46
N ASP A 315 4.77 -16.43 -8.44
CA ASP A 315 5.18 -17.19 -9.62
C ASP A 315 6.68 -17.46 -9.53
N LYS A 316 7.05 -18.74 -9.48
CA LYS A 316 8.44 -19.18 -9.33
C LYS A 316 9.38 -18.70 -10.44
N LYS A 317 8.86 -18.31 -11.61
CA LYS A 317 9.69 -17.84 -12.72
C LYS A 317 10.17 -16.41 -12.53
N THR A 318 9.33 -15.58 -11.92
CA THR A 318 9.54 -14.14 -11.76
C THR A 318 9.93 -13.77 -10.34
N PHE A 319 9.64 -14.61 -9.35
CA PHE A 319 9.97 -14.35 -7.96
C PHE A 319 11.49 -14.40 -7.68
N PHE A 320 11.95 -13.51 -6.79
CA PHE A 320 13.32 -13.48 -6.31
C PHE A 320 13.52 -14.46 -5.13
N HIS A 321 13.88 -15.70 -5.45
CA HIS A 321 14.10 -16.75 -4.44
C HIS A 321 15.49 -16.63 -3.77
N TYR A 322 15.68 -15.69 -2.84
CA TYR A 322 16.99 -15.46 -2.18
C TYR A 322 17.65 -16.75 -1.66
N ALA A 323 16.89 -17.60 -0.96
CA ALA A 323 17.43 -18.85 -0.39
C ALA A 323 17.94 -19.84 -1.44
N GLU A 324 17.30 -19.87 -2.62
CA GLU A 324 17.69 -20.72 -3.75
C GLU A 324 18.88 -20.12 -4.51
N ILE A 325 18.81 -18.82 -4.82
CA ILE A 325 19.84 -18.07 -5.54
C ILE A 325 21.20 -18.18 -4.84
N PHE A 326 21.20 -18.07 -3.50
CA PHE A 326 22.42 -18.16 -2.69
C PHE A 326 22.67 -19.56 -2.11
N ASN A 327 21.90 -20.56 -2.54
CA ASN A 327 22.07 -21.97 -2.16
C ASN A 327 22.23 -22.19 -0.64
N LEU A 328 21.41 -21.51 0.16
CA LEU A 328 21.59 -21.46 1.63
C LEU A 328 21.50 -22.84 2.27
N ARG A 329 20.70 -23.74 1.68
CA ARG A 329 20.51 -25.12 2.16
C ARG A 329 21.76 -26.00 2.00
N ALA A 330 22.74 -25.60 1.19
CA ALA A 330 23.98 -26.34 1.02
C ALA A 330 24.92 -26.24 2.23
N ASN A 331 24.74 -25.24 3.11
CA ASN A 331 25.53 -25.09 4.32
C ASN A 331 24.69 -25.36 5.59
N PRO A 332 24.49 -26.63 5.99
CA PRO A 332 23.65 -26.98 7.14
C PRO A 332 24.26 -26.61 8.50
N ALA A 333 25.49 -26.09 8.53
CA ALA A 333 26.13 -25.60 9.75
C ALA A 333 25.67 -24.18 10.13
N VAL A 334 25.12 -23.43 9.17
CA VAL A 334 24.64 -22.06 9.35
C VAL A 334 23.13 -22.05 9.27
N THR A 335 22.50 -21.45 10.28
CA THR A 335 21.06 -21.17 10.29
C THR A 335 20.83 -19.79 9.68
N TYR A 336 19.95 -19.69 8.69
CA TYR A 336 19.54 -18.44 8.06
C TYR A 336 18.13 -18.07 8.50
N TYR A 337 17.92 -16.80 8.82
CA TYR A 337 16.65 -16.26 9.28
C TYR A 337 16.03 -15.45 8.13
N ILE A 338 15.19 -16.14 7.36
CA ILE A 338 14.62 -15.65 6.09
C ILE A 338 13.34 -16.43 5.76
N SER A 339 12.37 -15.77 5.15
CA SER A 339 11.26 -16.45 4.48
C SER A 339 11.63 -16.89 3.05
N GLU A 340 11.30 -18.14 2.69
CA GLU A 340 11.41 -18.62 1.30
C GLU A 340 10.28 -18.07 0.38
N LYS A 341 9.40 -17.23 0.92
CA LYS A 341 8.27 -16.58 0.24
C LYS A 341 8.35 -15.06 0.33
N GLU A 342 9.51 -14.50 0.60
CA GLU A 342 9.77 -13.07 0.61
C GLU A 342 10.76 -12.71 -0.51
N ASP A 343 10.40 -11.74 -1.35
CA ASP A 343 11.29 -11.23 -2.41
C ASP A 343 12.15 -10.05 -1.94
N MET A 344 12.00 -9.59 -0.68
CA MET A 344 12.73 -8.46 -0.08
C MET A 344 12.42 -7.10 -0.72
N ALA A 345 11.25 -6.99 -1.35
CA ALA A 345 10.77 -5.80 -2.00
C ALA A 345 9.27 -5.63 -1.75
N ASP A 346 8.81 -4.39 -1.61
CA ASP A 346 7.38 -4.14 -1.57
C ASP A 346 7.02 -2.75 -2.09
N GLN A 347 5.75 -2.61 -2.49
CA GLN A 347 5.20 -1.40 -3.07
C GLN A 347 3.78 -1.19 -2.60
N ASP A 348 3.41 0.08 -2.43
CA ASP A 348 2.01 0.44 -2.26
C ASP A 348 1.74 1.85 -2.77
N VAL A 349 0.48 2.26 -2.73
CA VAL A 349 0.02 3.61 -3.05
C VAL A 349 -0.67 4.28 -1.87
N SER A 350 -0.49 5.59 -1.77
CA SER A 350 -1.37 6.44 -0.97
C SER A 350 -2.41 7.07 -1.90
N ALA A 351 -3.68 6.96 -1.52
CA ALA A 351 -4.81 7.37 -2.35
C ALA A 351 -5.37 8.75 -1.95
N LEU A 352 -5.49 9.65 -2.93
CA LEU A 352 -6.18 10.92 -2.83
C LEU A 352 -7.62 10.77 -3.35
N TYR A 353 -8.57 10.83 -2.43
CA TYR A 353 -9.99 10.88 -2.75
C TYR A 353 -10.49 12.33 -2.69
N GLN A 354 -11.17 12.76 -3.76
CA GLN A 354 -11.69 14.12 -3.87
C GLN A 354 -13.20 14.12 -4.02
N GLY A 355 -13.85 15.12 -3.43
CA GLY A 355 -15.29 15.31 -3.50
C GLY A 355 -15.69 16.77 -3.46
N ASP A 356 -16.88 17.06 -3.97
CA ASP A 356 -17.51 18.36 -3.88
C ASP A 356 -18.95 18.24 -3.37
N VAL A 357 -19.54 19.38 -3.03
CA VAL A 357 -20.96 19.49 -2.69
C VAL A 357 -21.57 20.61 -3.50
N VAL A 358 -22.56 20.23 -4.29
CA VAL A 358 -23.27 21.13 -5.18
C VAL A 358 -24.76 21.08 -4.90
N VAL A 359 -25.42 22.22 -5.12
CA VAL A 359 -26.85 22.40 -4.88
C VAL A 359 -27.54 22.74 -6.18
N ASP A 360 -28.47 21.88 -6.58
CA ASP A 360 -29.26 22.03 -7.79
C ASP A 360 -30.67 22.53 -7.47
N TYR A 361 -31.20 23.42 -8.31
CA TYR A 361 -32.51 24.04 -8.12
C TYR A 361 -33.41 23.69 -9.29
N VAL A 362 -34.31 22.72 -9.09
CA VAL A 362 -35.09 22.14 -10.19
C VAL A 362 -36.60 22.33 -10.03
N ILE A 363 -37.32 22.29 -11.15
CA ILE A 363 -38.78 22.19 -11.11
C ILE A 363 -39.16 20.79 -10.61
N LYS A 364 -40.06 20.74 -9.61
CA LYS A 364 -40.53 19.52 -8.96
C LYS A 364 -40.91 18.43 -9.97
N GLY A 365 -40.37 17.22 -9.77
CA GLY A 365 -40.63 16.06 -10.63
C GLY A 365 -39.92 16.10 -11.98
N THR A 366 -38.97 17.03 -12.19
CA THR A 366 -38.18 17.15 -13.42
C THR A 366 -36.71 17.46 -13.11
N ASN A 367 -35.85 17.34 -14.12
CA ASN A 367 -34.44 17.77 -14.04
C ASN A 367 -34.22 19.18 -14.63
N LYS A 368 -35.29 19.96 -14.83
CA LYS A 368 -35.17 21.30 -15.41
C LYS A 368 -34.68 22.30 -14.35
N GLN A 369 -33.44 22.76 -14.53
CA GLN A 369 -32.82 23.78 -13.69
C GLN A 369 -33.56 25.13 -13.78
N LEU A 370 -33.68 25.81 -12.64
CA LEU A 370 -34.26 27.15 -12.51
C LEU A 370 -33.18 28.24 -12.42
N LYS A 371 -32.00 27.90 -11.92
CA LYS A 371 -30.83 28.78 -11.86
C LYS A 371 -29.57 27.92 -11.89
N ASP A 372 -28.41 28.58 -11.93
CA ASP A 372 -27.13 27.88 -11.86
C ASP A 372 -26.98 27.11 -10.54
N THR A 373 -26.34 25.95 -10.66
CA THR A 373 -25.92 25.11 -9.53
C THR A 373 -25.02 25.93 -8.60
N TYR A 374 -25.29 25.84 -7.30
CA TYR A 374 -24.49 26.51 -6.27
C TYR A 374 -23.44 25.54 -5.71
N THR A 375 -22.17 25.94 -5.69
CA THR A 375 -21.10 25.14 -5.08
C THR A 375 -20.97 25.47 -3.60
N LYS A 376 -21.39 24.56 -2.72
CA LYS A 376 -21.21 24.69 -1.27
C LYS A 376 -19.78 24.36 -0.86
N VAL A 377 -19.23 23.29 -1.42
CA VAL A 377 -17.84 22.87 -1.21
C VAL A 377 -17.24 22.62 -2.59
N ALA A 378 -16.16 23.33 -2.93
CA ALA A 378 -15.43 23.08 -4.17
C ALA A 378 -14.71 21.72 -4.11
N LEU A 379 -14.36 21.17 -5.27
CA LEU A 379 -13.65 19.88 -5.36
C LEU A 379 -12.35 19.92 -4.56
N THR A 380 -12.31 19.14 -3.48
CA THR A 380 -11.25 19.16 -2.47
C THR A 380 -11.00 17.74 -1.98
N PRO A 381 -9.83 17.43 -1.37
CA PRO A 381 -9.63 16.14 -0.72
C PRO A 381 -10.68 15.92 0.37
N ILE A 382 -11.17 14.70 0.51
CA ILE A 382 -12.26 14.40 1.47
C ILE A 382 -11.76 14.22 2.90
N TYR A 383 -10.46 14.01 3.10
CA TYR A 383 -9.83 13.88 4.41
C TYR A 383 -9.11 15.16 4.82
N ASN A 384 -9.39 15.62 6.04
CA ASN A 384 -8.69 16.77 6.63
C ASN A 384 -7.29 16.38 7.15
N SER A 385 -6.54 17.36 7.63
CA SER A 385 -5.18 17.18 8.21
C SER A 385 -5.06 16.21 9.38
N LYS A 386 -6.17 15.70 9.93
CA LYS A 386 -6.21 14.69 11.00
C LYS A 386 -6.63 13.31 10.48
N GLY A 387 -6.82 13.16 9.18
CA GLY A 387 -7.35 11.93 8.58
C GLY A 387 -8.85 11.72 8.78
N GLU A 388 -9.60 12.75 9.18
CA GLU A 388 -11.06 12.66 9.35
C GLU A 388 -11.78 13.17 8.11
N LEU A 389 -12.93 12.59 7.78
CA LEU A 389 -13.77 13.08 6.68
C LEU A 389 -14.25 14.51 6.95
N ILE A 390 -14.11 15.37 5.95
CA ILE A 390 -14.62 16.75 5.98
C ILE A 390 -16.14 16.72 5.98
N THR A 391 -16.76 17.54 6.83
CA THR A 391 -18.22 17.66 6.94
C THR A 391 -18.75 18.88 6.19
N TYR A 392 -19.97 18.81 5.68
CA TYR A 392 -20.71 19.94 5.13
C TYR A 392 -22.09 20.06 5.75
N ASN A 393 -22.64 21.27 5.71
CA ASN A 393 -23.99 21.60 6.18
C ASN A 393 -24.57 22.72 5.32
N LEU A 394 -25.78 22.54 4.81
CA LEU A 394 -26.51 23.52 4.00
C LEU A 394 -27.53 24.31 4.82
N GLY A 395 -27.95 25.45 4.27
CA GLY A 395 -28.96 26.31 4.88
C GLY A 395 -28.38 27.30 5.89
N GLU A 396 -27.06 27.44 5.93
CA GLU A 396 -26.36 28.47 6.70
C GLU A 396 -26.45 29.83 5.99
N ASP A 397 -26.51 29.82 4.66
CA ASP A 397 -26.79 30.99 3.83
C ASP A 397 -28.15 30.83 3.14
N SER A 398 -28.97 31.88 3.17
CA SER A 398 -30.21 31.99 2.40
C SER A 398 -30.04 31.78 0.89
N ASN A 399 -28.84 32.03 0.33
CA ASN A 399 -28.50 31.78 -1.06
C ASN A 399 -28.38 30.29 -1.39
N GLU A 400 -28.03 29.45 -0.41
CA GLU A 400 -27.94 28.00 -0.56
C GLU A 400 -29.33 27.39 -0.72
N ARG A 401 -30.31 27.93 0.03
CA ARG A 401 -31.67 27.41 0.14
C ARG A 401 -32.72 28.52 -0.01
N PRO A 402 -32.82 29.17 -1.18
CA PRO A 402 -33.76 30.25 -1.40
C PRO A 402 -35.19 29.73 -1.33
N GLN A 403 -36.04 30.40 -0.55
CA GLN A 403 -37.46 30.03 -0.46
C GLN A 403 -38.24 30.34 -1.74
N LYS A 404 -37.73 31.26 -2.56
CA LYS A 404 -38.34 31.73 -3.81
C LYS A 404 -37.27 32.02 -4.85
N ILE A 405 -37.50 31.60 -6.09
CA ILE A 405 -36.64 31.86 -7.26
C ILE A 405 -37.50 32.48 -8.36
N THR A 406 -36.99 33.53 -9.03
CA THR A 406 -37.66 34.17 -10.16
C THR A 406 -36.90 33.90 -11.45
N VAL A 407 -37.58 33.33 -12.45
CA VAL A 407 -37.01 32.97 -13.77
C VAL A 407 -38.00 33.41 -14.83
N ASP A 408 -37.55 34.17 -15.84
CA ASP A 408 -38.40 34.69 -16.92
C ASP A 408 -39.67 35.40 -16.42
N GLY A 409 -39.57 36.16 -15.32
CA GLY A 409 -40.69 36.85 -14.68
C GLY A 409 -41.70 35.94 -13.95
N LYS A 410 -41.45 34.62 -13.89
CA LYS A 410 -42.24 33.65 -13.13
C LYS A 410 -41.58 33.33 -11.80
N ASN A 411 -42.41 33.26 -10.76
CA ASN A 411 -41.97 32.93 -9.41
C ASN A 411 -42.16 31.44 -9.12
N TYR A 412 -41.14 30.84 -8.55
CA TYR A 412 -41.11 29.45 -8.12
C TYR A 412 -40.84 29.38 -6.61
N VAL A 413 -41.64 28.61 -5.86
CA VAL A 413 -41.56 28.49 -4.40
C VAL A 413 -40.99 27.13 -4.03
N LEU A 414 -40.07 27.11 -3.06
CA LEU A 414 -39.43 25.90 -2.56
C LEU A 414 -40.47 24.96 -1.96
N VAL A 415 -40.46 23.70 -2.39
CA VAL A 415 -41.29 22.62 -1.84
C VAL A 415 -40.50 21.81 -0.81
N GLY A 416 -39.20 21.64 -1.04
CA GLY A 416 -38.31 20.84 -0.20
C GLY A 416 -37.19 20.21 -1.02
N THR A 417 -36.52 19.23 -0.44
CA THR A 417 -35.50 18.41 -1.10
C THR A 417 -36.13 17.31 -1.95
N SER A 418 -35.54 17.01 -3.11
CA SER A 418 -35.95 15.87 -3.94
C SER A 418 -35.76 14.54 -3.20
N SER A 419 -36.58 13.54 -3.52
CA SER A 419 -36.50 12.20 -2.91
C SER A 419 -35.20 11.45 -3.26
N ALA A 420 -34.57 11.78 -4.39
CA ALA A 420 -33.28 11.22 -4.80
C ALA A 420 -32.07 12.10 -4.39
N SER A 421 -32.32 13.20 -3.67
CA SER A 421 -31.28 14.14 -3.22
C SER A 421 -30.35 13.49 -2.19
N ALA A 422 -29.08 13.93 -2.17
CA ALA A 422 -28.26 13.77 -0.99
C ALA A 422 -28.84 14.56 0.20
N ALA A 423 -28.42 14.20 1.41
CA ALA A 423 -28.81 14.91 2.63
C ALA A 423 -28.24 16.35 2.66
N GLU A 424 -28.94 17.28 3.29
CA GLU A 424 -28.51 18.68 3.43
C GLU A 424 -27.25 18.83 4.30
N SER A 425 -26.88 17.81 5.07
CA SER A 425 -25.64 17.75 5.84
C SER A 425 -25.04 16.35 5.83
N GLY A 426 -23.72 16.26 5.96
CA GLY A 426 -23.02 14.98 5.92
C GLY A 426 -21.51 15.12 5.90
N THR A 427 -20.87 14.06 5.42
CA THR A 427 -19.42 14.03 5.13
C THR A 427 -19.20 14.00 3.64
N LEU A 428 -18.08 14.57 3.18
CA LEU A 428 -17.65 14.43 1.80
C LEU A 428 -17.39 12.96 1.47
N LYS A 429 -17.68 12.59 0.22
CA LYS A 429 -17.40 11.29 -0.38
C LYS A 429 -16.70 11.53 -1.71
N GLU A 430 -16.05 10.50 -2.25
CA GLU A 430 -15.45 10.61 -3.58
C GLU A 430 -16.52 10.96 -4.63
N GLY A 431 -16.18 11.91 -5.51
CA GLY A 431 -17.06 12.44 -6.54
C GLY A 431 -18.05 13.51 -6.03
N SER A 432 -18.99 13.89 -6.89
CA SER A 432 -19.90 14.99 -6.60
C SER A 432 -21.09 14.58 -5.75
N THR A 433 -21.39 15.39 -4.73
CA THR A 433 -22.57 15.24 -3.88
C THR A 433 -23.61 16.28 -4.27
N HIS A 434 -24.74 15.81 -4.82
CA HIS A 434 -25.83 16.68 -5.28
C HIS A 434 -26.94 16.77 -4.24
N VAL A 435 -27.16 17.98 -3.71
CA VAL A 435 -28.35 18.30 -2.92
C VAL A 435 -29.34 19.04 -3.83
N VAL A 436 -30.51 18.46 -4.04
CA VAL A 436 -31.46 18.92 -5.04
C VAL A 436 -32.68 19.51 -4.36
N TYR A 437 -32.91 20.80 -4.56
CA TYR A 437 -34.12 21.50 -4.12
C TYR A 437 -35.16 21.55 -5.24
N GLU A 438 -36.39 21.16 -4.90
CA GLU A 438 -37.53 21.16 -5.81
C GLU A 438 -38.44 22.36 -5.58
N TYR A 439 -38.85 22.99 -6.68
CA TYR A 439 -39.71 24.16 -6.67
C TYR A 439 -40.95 23.96 -7.56
N VAL A 440 -42.05 24.62 -7.19
CA VAL A 440 -43.29 24.69 -7.99
C VAL A 440 -43.60 26.12 -8.33
N LEU A 441 -44.34 26.35 -9.43
CA LEU A 441 -44.77 27.69 -9.79
C LEU A 441 -45.68 28.26 -8.68
N GLU A 442 -45.48 29.52 -8.28
CA GLU A 442 -46.16 30.15 -7.14
C GLU A 442 -47.70 30.05 -7.24
N ASN A 443 -48.26 30.11 -8.46
CA ASN A 443 -49.70 30.03 -8.71
C ASN A 443 -50.27 28.60 -8.60
N GLU A 444 -49.41 27.58 -8.53
CA GLU A 444 -49.80 26.18 -8.28
C GLU A 444 -49.82 25.84 -6.78
N VAL A 445 -49.32 26.75 -5.94
CA VAL A 445 -49.37 26.61 -4.47
C VAL A 445 -50.80 26.88 -4.02
N LYS A 446 -51.53 25.82 -3.65
CA LYS A 446 -52.87 25.93 -3.04
C LYS A 446 -52.78 26.82 -1.78
N PRO A 447 -53.68 27.79 -1.55
CA PRO A 447 -53.65 28.59 -0.33
C PRO A 447 -53.70 27.68 0.90
N ALA A 448 -52.79 27.89 1.85
CA ALA A 448 -52.88 27.26 3.16
C ALA A 448 -54.26 27.61 3.77
N PRO A 449 -54.99 26.67 4.37
CA PRO A 449 -56.26 26.98 5.01
C PRO A 449 -56.02 27.97 6.14
N THR A 450 -56.69 29.12 6.05
CA THR A 450 -56.72 30.17 7.09
C THR A 450 -57.11 29.54 8.43
N PRO A 451 -56.42 29.82 9.54
CA PRO A 451 -56.81 29.27 10.83
C PRO A 451 -58.19 29.82 11.22
N THR A 452 -59.17 28.93 11.31
CA THR A 452 -60.50 29.21 11.83
C THR A 452 -60.38 29.59 13.32
N PRO A 453 -61.06 30.64 13.81
CA PRO A 453 -61.00 31.02 15.23
C PRO A 453 -61.52 29.87 16.10
N GLU A 454 -60.65 29.34 16.96
CA GLU A 454 -60.97 28.23 17.85
C GLU A 454 -61.91 28.69 18.97
N VAL A 455 -63.14 28.17 18.96
CA VAL A 455 -64.11 28.33 20.05
C VAL A 455 -63.61 27.52 21.24
N LYS A 456 -63.36 28.19 22.35
CA LYS A 456 -62.96 27.60 23.63
C LYS A 456 -64.09 26.75 24.25
N PRO A 457 -63.81 25.50 24.64
CA PRO A 457 -64.51 24.84 25.73
C PRO A 457 -63.61 24.71 26.96
N THR A 458 -64.25 24.78 28.12
CA THR A 458 -63.65 24.77 29.46
C THR A 458 -63.62 23.34 30.03
N SER A 459 -62.66 23.10 30.93
CA SER A 459 -62.61 22.03 31.97
C SER A 459 -62.08 20.66 31.48
N THR A 460 -61.31 19.83 32.20
CA THR A 460 -60.86 19.75 33.60
C THR A 460 -59.64 18.79 33.66
N SER A 461 -58.70 19.03 34.61
CA SER A 461 -57.75 18.12 35.29
C SER A 461 -57.33 16.78 34.64
N THR A 462 -56.03 16.43 34.62
CA THR A 462 -55.30 15.71 35.71
C THR A 462 -53.86 15.36 35.28
N ASN A 463 -52.93 15.45 36.23
CA ASN A 463 -51.49 15.15 36.19
C ASN A 463 -51.08 13.80 35.55
N LYS A 464 -49.91 13.76 34.88
CA LYS A 464 -48.71 13.02 35.35
C LYS A 464 -47.48 13.16 34.43
N GLU A 465 -46.35 13.20 35.12
CA GLU A 465 -44.93 13.34 34.79
C GLU A 465 -44.36 12.22 33.87
N VAL A 466 -43.27 12.51 33.14
CA VAL A 466 -41.95 11.83 33.23
C VAL A 466 -41.09 12.07 31.97
N THR A 467 -39.95 12.71 32.22
CA THR A 467 -38.77 12.91 31.36
C THR A 467 -38.09 11.58 31.02
N LYS A 468 -37.71 11.36 29.75
CA LYS A 468 -36.70 10.36 29.37
C LYS A 468 -35.75 10.87 28.28
N VAL A 469 -34.51 11.09 28.72
CA VAL A 469 -33.30 11.38 27.96
C VAL A 469 -32.96 10.21 27.02
N LYS A 470 -32.67 10.49 25.75
CA LYS A 470 -32.01 9.54 24.84
C LYS A 470 -30.52 9.90 24.69
N LYS A 471 -29.69 8.91 24.98
CA LYS A 471 -28.23 8.88 24.79
C LYS A 471 -27.87 8.97 23.31
N ALA A 472 -26.73 9.61 23.06
CA ALA A 472 -26.04 9.70 21.78
C ALA A 472 -25.48 8.33 21.34
N ASP A 473 -25.67 8.00 20.07
CA ASP A 473 -25.08 6.83 19.42
C ASP A 473 -23.65 7.12 18.93
N LYS A 474 -22.76 6.17 19.20
CA LYS A 474 -21.34 6.18 18.84
C LYS A 474 -21.15 5.98 17.33
N LYS A 475 -20.18 6.73 16.77
CA LYS A 475 -19.62 6.58 15.42
C LYS A 475 -19.26 5.11 15.11
N LYS A 476 -19.75 4.58 14.00
CA LYS A 476 -19.25 3.34 13.38
C LYS A 476 -17.96 3.64 12.62
N GLN A 477 -16.88 3.01 13.03
CA GLN A 477 -15.64 2.83 12.27
C GLN A 477 -15.82 1.61 11.35
N LEU A 478 -15.39 1.68 10.09
CA LEU A 478 -15.39 0.51 9.20
C LEU A 478 -14.38 -0.55 9.68
N PRO A 479 -14.64 -1.84 9.42
CA PRO A 479 -13.85 -2.94 9.97
C PRO A 479 -12.51 -3.10 9.25
N LYS A 480 -11.46 -3.39 10.04
CA LYS A 480 -10.20 -3.98 9.57
C LYS A 480 -10.51 -5.38 9.03
N THR A 481 -10.18 -5.65 7.77
CA THR A 481 -10.32 -6.99 7.17
C THR A 481 -8.96 -7.67 7.15
N GLY A 482 -8.80 -8.64 8.04
CA GLY A 482 -7.67 -9.55 8.09
C GLY A 482 -7.99 -10.72 9.00
N MET A 483 -8.85 -11.64 8.54
CA MET A 483 -8.84 -13.03 9.00
C MET A 483 -9.70 -13.91 8.09
N THR A 484 -9.03 -14.82 7.37
CA THR A 484 -9.62 -16.07 6.90
C THR A 484 -9.64 -17.05 8.06
N THR A 485 -10.79 -17.68 8.32
CA THR A 485 -10.88 -19.12 8.61
C THR A 485 -12.33 -19.61 8.46
N SER A 486 -12.43 -20.77 7.83
CA SER A 486 -13.60 -21.62 7.57
C SER A 486 -14.20 -22.24 8.83
N SER A 487 -15.53 -22.38 8.90
CA SER A 487 -16.23 -23.69 8.84
C SER A 487 -17.71 -23.60 9.28
N SER A 488 -18.54 -24.27 8.47
CA SER A 488 -19.89 -24.81 8.69
C SER A 488 -20.74 -24.39 9.89
N LEU A 489 -21.94 -23.86 9.62
CA LEU A 489 -23.16 -24.36 10.25
C LEU A 489 -24.38 -24.16 9.34
N LEU A 490 -25.18 -25.22 9.18
CA LEU A 490 -26.42 -25.25 8.42
C LEU A 490 -27.44 -24.22 8.91
N GLY A 491 -28.10 -23.55 7.98
CA GLY A 491 -29.29 -22.73 8.20
C GLY A 491 -30.27 -22.88 7.03
N LEU A 492 -31.44 -23.43 7.35
CA LEU A 492 -32.61 -23.64 6.49
C LEU A 492 -33.18 -22.34 5.89
N VAL A 493 -34.11 -22.52 4.93
CA VAL A 493 -35.05 -21.55 4.31
C VAL A 493 -34.49 -20.86 3.05
N GLY A 494 -35.15 -20.81 1.90
CA GLY A 494 -36.49 -21.24 1.49
C GLY A 494 -36.67 -20.87 0.01
N ALA A 495 -37.42 -21.70 -0.72
CA ALA A 495 -37.63 -21.59 -2.15
C ALA A 495 -38.39 -20.32 -2.56
N PHE A 496 -37.92 -19.64 -3.61
CA PHE A 496 -38.79 -19.02 -4.62
C PHE A 496 -38.15 -19.19 -6.00
N ALA A 497 -38.67 -20.15 -6.75
CA ALA A 497 -38.50 -20.27 -8.18
C ALA A 497 -39.63 -19.50 -8.87
N ILE A 498 -39.30 -18.59 -9.80
CA ILE A 498 -40.19 -18.26 -10.92
C ILE A 498 -39.34 -18.30 -12.19
N ALA A 499 -39.77 -19.19 -13.08
CA ALA A 499 -39.23 -19.46 -14.39
C ALA A 499 -39.54 -18.33 -15.39
N GLY A 500 -38.64 -18.15 -16.35
CA GLY A 500 -38.85 -17.32 -17.54
C GLY A 500 -37.86 -17.74 -18.63
N LEU A 501 -38.27 -18.73 -19.41
CA LEU A 501 -37.51 -19.45 -20.42
C LEU A 501 -37.70 -18.84 -21.83
N LEU A 502 -36.56 -18.69 -22.55
CA LEU A 502 -36.34 -18.68 -24.02
C LEU A 502 -36.99 -17.60 -24.92
N LEU A 503 -36.18 -16.95 -25.76
CA LEU A 503 -35.93 -17.42 -27.14
C LEU A 503 -34.85 -16.57 -27.86
N ARG A 504 -33.88 -17.28 -28.47
CA ARG A 504 -32.91 -16.77 -29.44
C ARG A 504 -33.60 -16.52 -30.79
N PHE A 505 -33.25 -15.43 -31.47
CA PHE A 505 -33.28 -15.38 -32.93
C PHE A 505 -31.93 -14.91 -33.45
N ARG A 506 -31.25 -15.85 -34.12
CA ARG A 506 -30.16 -15.62 -35.06
C ARG A 506 -30.81 -15.54 -36.44
N LYS A 507 -30.47 -14.54 -37.26
CA LYS A 507 -30.68 -14.63 -38.71
C LYS A 507 -29.51 -13.95 -39.42
N GLU A 508 -28.88 -14.74 -40.26
CA GLU A 508 -27.84 -14.35 -41.22
C GLU A 508 -28.40 -13.38 -42.27
N LYS A 509 -27.56 -12.43 -42.69
CA LYS A 509 -26.98 -12.43 -44.03
C LYS A 509 -25.64 -11.70 -44.01
#